data_AF-A0A9D1TWR6-F1
#
_entry.id   AF-A0A9D1TWR6-F1
#
_cell.length_a   1.000
_cell.length_b   1.000
_cell.length_c   1.000
_cell.angle_alpha   90.00
_cell.angle_beta   90.00
_cell.angle_gamma   90.00
#
_symmetry.space_group_name_H-M   'P 1'
#
loop_
_entity.id
_entity.type
_entity.pdbx_description
1 polymer ?
#
loop_
_entity_poly.entity_id
_entity_poly.type
_entity_poly.pdbx_seq_one_letter_code
_entity_poly.pdbx_strand_id
1 'polypeptide(L)' 'MSNEIMFPDVNAQALKIVKYNLENPDVTISEKTEAIKRVAEMKAHDNLSKADLIFALRWLFRYYDFLEE' A
#
# COMPACT_ATOMS: atom_id res chain seq x y z
N MET A 1 -29.03 -14.49 11.15
CA MET A 1 -27.95 -13.98 10.30
C MET A 1 -27.26 -12.87 11.07
N SER A 2 -26.06 -13.11 11.56
CA SER A 2 -25.23 -12.10 12.21
C SER A 2 -24.69 -11.17 11.13
N ASN A 3 -25.04 -9.88 11.19
CA ASN A 3 -24.31 -8.85 10.46
C ASN A 3 -22.95 -8.70 11.14
N GLU A 4 -21.96 -9.47 10.71
CA GLU A 4 -20.58 -9.23 11.09
C GLU A 4 -20.16 -7.88 10.55
N ILE A 5 -20.03 -6.91 11.45
CA ILE A 5 -19.34 -5.66 11.19
C ILE A 5 -17.87 -6.05 10.97
N MET A 6 -17.47 -6.24 9.71
CA MET A 6 -16.05 -6.38 9.37
C MET A 6 -15.39 -5.05 9.63
N PHE A 7 -14.65 -4.96 10.73
CA PHE A 7 -13.64 -3.93 10.87
C PHE A 7 -12.60 -4.15 9.78
N PRO A 8 -12.28 -3.14 8.95
CA PRO A 8 -11.27 -3.30 7.91
C PRO A 8 -9.94 -3.62 8.59
N ASP A 9 -9.40 -4.81 8.30
CA ASP A 9 -8.04 -5.13 8.65
C ASP A 9 -7.13 -4.13 7.92
N VAL A 10 -6.54 -3.23 8.69
CA VAL A 10 -5.67 -2.15 8.20
C VAL A 10 -4.54 -2.71 7.34
N ASN A 11 -4.05 -3.91 7.67
CA ASN A 11 -3.01 -4.57 6.87
C ASN A 11 -3.59 -5.09 5.55
N ALA A 12 -4.79 -5.67 5.56
CA ALA A 12 -5.46 -6.10 4.34
C ALA A 12 -5.76 -4.92 3.40
N GLN A 13 -6.15 -3.77 3.96
CA GLN A 13 -6.37 -2.54 3.17
C GLN A 13 -5.08 -2.00 2.57
N ALA A 14 -3.99 -1.95 3.34
CA ALA A 14 -2.68 -1.55 2.85
C ALA A 14 -2.19 -2.48 1.72
N LEU A 15 -2.34 -3.80 1.89
CA LEU A 15 -2.03 -4.80 0.86
C LEU A 15 -2.85 -4.59 -0.41
N LYS A 16 -4.16 -4.32 -0.28
CA LYS A 16 -5.03 -4.05 -1.42
C LYS A 16 -4.56 -2.81 -2.20
N ILE A 17 -4.15 -1.75 -1.50
CA ILE A 17 -3.67 -0.53 -2.14
C ILE A 17 -2.36 -0.79 -2.89
N VAL A 18 -1.39 -1.43 -2.25
CA VAL A 18 -0.08 -1.73 -2.86
C VAL A 18 -0.21 -2.64 -4.08
N LYS A 19 -1.09 -3.65 -4.03
CA LYS A 19 -1.23 -4.63 -5.11
C LYS A 19 -2.04 -4.10 -6.30
N TYR A 20 -3.04 -3.25 -6.06
CA TYR A 20 -4.06 -2.96 -7.07
C TYR A 20 -4.34 -1.48 -7.29
N ASN A 21 -4.00 -0.59 -6.37
CA ASN A 21 -4.51 0.79 -6.39
C ASN A 21 -3.43 1.89 -6.38
N LEU A 22 -2.14 1.60 -6.53
CA LEU A 22 -1.12 2.66 -6.58
C LEU A 22 -1.32 3.63 -7.76
N GLU A 23 -1.85 3.16 -8.88
CA GLU A 23 -2.17 4.00 -10.06
C GLU A 23 -3.64 4.42 -10.08
N ASN A 24 -4.45 4.02 -9.09
CA ASN A 24 -5.86 4.39 -9.04
C ASN A 24 -5.99 5.88 -8.70
N PRO A 25 -6.58 6.73 -9.57
CA PRO A 25 -6.72 8.16 -9.32
C PRO A 25 -7.67 8.48 -8.16
N ASP A 26 -8.56 7.57 -7.80
CA ASP A 26 -9.53 7.75 -6.70
C ASP A 26 -8.91 7.52 -5.31
N VAL A 27 -7.68 6.98 -5.25
CA VAL A 27 -6.92 6.83 -4.00
C VAL A 27 -5.91 7.97 -3.91
N THR A 28 -5.93 8.70 -2.80
CA THR A 28 -5.05 9.86 -2.62
C THR A 28 -3.59 9.45 -2.52
N ILE A 29 -2.68 10.37 -2.86
CA ILE A 29 -1.23 10.15 -2.66
C ILE A 29 -0.91 9.83 -1.20
N SER A 30 -1.57 10.50 -0.25
CA SER A 30 -1.39 10.24 1.19
C SER A 30 -1.76 8.80 1.57
N GLU A 31 -2.92 8.31 1.12
CA GLU A 31 -3.35 6.92 1.38
C GLU A 31 -2.41 5.89 0.76
N LYS A 32 -1.88 6.16 -0.44
CA LYS A 32 -0.89 5.29 -1.10
C LYS A 32 0.41 5.22 -0.32
N THR A 33 0.91 6.37 0.12
CA THR A 33 2.15 6.45 0.91
C THR A 33 2.00 5.76 2.25
N GLU A 34 0.89 5.98 2.95
CA GLU A 34 0.61 5.30 4.23
C GLU A 34 0.47 3.79 4.03
N ALA A 35 -0.19 3.34 2.95
CA ALA A 35 -0.27 1.92 2.63
C ALA A 35 1.11 1.28 2.38
N ILE A 36 1.98 1.96 1.62
CA ILE A 36 3.35 1.49 1.36
C ILE A 36 4.15 1.43 2.67
N LYS A 37 4.09 2.48 3.49
CA LYS A 37 4.75 2.52 4.80
C LYS A 37 4.25 1.38 5.69
N ARG A 38 2.94 1.20 5.78
CA ARG A 38 2.32 0.16 6.60
C ARG A 38 2.73 -1.23 6.15
N VAL A 39 2.78 -1.47 4.85
CA VAL A 39 3.31 -2.72 4.27
C VAL A 39 4.76 -2.93 4.67
N ALA A 40 5.62 -1.91 4.55
CA ALA A 40 7.03 -2.01 4.93
C ALA A 40 7.26 -2.30 6.43
N GLU A 41 6.33 -1.86 7.29
CA GLU A 41 6.35 -2.12 8.73
C GLU A 41 5.76 -3.49 9.12
N MET A 42 5.20 -4.26 8.17
CA MET A 42 4.64 -5.57 8.49
C MET A 42 5.72 -6.57 8.88
N LYS A 43 5.39 -7.44 9.85
CA LYS A 43 6.29 -8.51 10.31
C LYS A 43 6.59 -9.53 9.21
N ALA A 44 5.62 -9.79 8.33
CA ALA A 44 5.72 -10.75 7.24
C ALA A 44 5.10 -10.18 5.97
N HIS A 45 5.64 -10.57 4.82
CA HIS A 45 5.28 -10.04 3.50
C HIS A 45 4.80 -11.14 2.55
N ASP A 46 4.35 -12.28 3.10
CA ASP A 46 4.04 -13.50 2.34
C ASP A 46 2.92 -13.31 1.29
N ASN A 47 2.16 -12.22 1.40
CA ASN A 47 1.08 -11.85 0.49
C ASN A 47 1.50 -10.92 -0.67
N LEU A 48 2.79 -10.59 -0.76
CA LEU A 48 3.37 -9.72 -1.79
C LEU A 48 4.40 -10.48 -2.63
N SER A 49 4.30 -10.27 -3.93
CA SER A 49 5.33 -10.73 -4.86
C SER A 49 6.48 -9.72 -4.93
N LYS A 50 7.65 -10.18 -5.43
CA LYS A 50 8.76 -9.29 -5.77
C LYS A 50 8.33 -8.18 -6.76
N ALA A 51 7.39 -8.49 -7.67
CA ALA A 51 6.88 -7.52 -8.63
C ALA A 51 6.09 -6.40 -7.94
N ASP A 52 5.26 -6.74 -6.95
CA ASP A 52 4.50 -5.76 -6.15
C ASP A 52 5.44 -4.79 -5.43
N LEU A 53 6.54 -5.31 -4.85
CA LEU A 53 7.55 -4.50 -4.18
C LEU A 53 8.32 -3.59 -5.15
N ILE A 54 8.75 -4.11 -6.29
CA ILE A 54 9.42 -3.30 -7.34
C ILE A 54 8.49 -2.20 -7.83
N PHE A 55 7.20 -2.52 -7.99
CA PHE A 55 6.21 -1.57 -8.45
C PHE A 55 6.01 -0.45 -7.43
N ALA A 56 5.86 -0.77 -6.14
CA ALA A 56 5.79 0.21 -5.07
C ALA A 56 7.03 1.12 -5.02
N LEU A 57 8.23 0.57 -5.18
CA LEU A 57 9.47 1.36 -5.25
C LEU A 57 9.48 2.31 -6.45
N ARG A 58 9.12 1.84 -7.64
CA ARG A 58 9.03 2.70 -8.84
C ARG A 58 7.99 3.80 -8.68
N TRP A 59 6.88 3.49 -8.01
CA TRP A 59 5.84 4.46 -7.71
C TRP A 59 6.38 5.55 -6.78
N LEU A 60 7.06 5.17 -5.69
CA LEU A 60 7.73 6.11 -4.79
C LEU A 60 8.67 7.06 -5.55
N PHE A 61 9.59 6.53 -6.37
CA PHE A 61 10.53 7.35 -7.16
C PHE A 61 9.87 8.22 -8.24
N ARG A 62 8.62 7.95 -8.62
CA ARG A 62 7.89 8.80 -9.56
C ARG A 62 7.25 10.00 -8.88
N TYR A 63 6.76 9.82 -7.66
CA TYR A 63 5.91 10.80 -6.97
C TYR A 63 6.58 11.54 -5.82
N TYR A 64 7.73 11.05 -5.36
CA TYR A 64 8.53 11.70 -4.32
C TYR A 64 9.90 12.04 -4.86
N ASP A 65 10.31 13.28 -4.63
CA ASP A 65 11.71 13.66 -4.71
C ASP A 65 12.36 13.31 -3.38
N PHE A 66 13.25 12.32 -3.40
CA PHE A 66 13.97 11.87 -2.21
C PHE A 66 15.24 12.68 -1.93
N LEU A 67 15.54 13.68 -2.76
CA LEU A 67 16.76 14.49 -2.68
C LEU A 67 16.55 15.86 -2.01
N GLU A 68 15.37 16.15 -1.47
CA GLU A 68 15.17 17.37 -0.67
C GLU A 68 15.68 17.14 0.78
N GLU A 69 16.77 17.84 1.12
CA GLU A 69 17.42 17.91 2.44
C GLU A 69 16.58 18.63 3.49
#